data_AF-W1XV19-F1
#
_entry.id   AF-W1XV19-F1
#
_cell.length_a   1.000
_cell.length_b   1.000
_cell.length_c   1.000
_cell.angle_alpha   90.00
_cell.angle_beta   90.00
_cell.angle_gamma   90.00
#
_symmetry.space_group_name_H-M   'P 1'
#
loop_
_entity.id
_entity.type
_entity.pdbx_description
1 polymer ?
#
loop_
_entity_poly.entity_id
_entity_poly.type
_entity_poly.pdbx_seq_one_letter_code
_entity_poly.pdbx_strand_id
1 'polypeptide(L)'
;PDMYMKKLVVNRLAAGAIDLSLPLADNLRNVARALGKPLDKLRMVTLDKPRLSAAIEEATQLGVKVFALPDGDVAASVLTCWQDNPYDVM
;
A
#
# COMPACT_ATOMS: atom_id res chain seq x y z
N PRO A 1 12.07 8.14 19.75
CA PRO A 1 12.64 6.79 19.89
C PRO A 1 12.94 6.19 18.53
N ASP A 2 14.06 5.47 18.39
CA ASP A 2 14.42 4.78 17.16
C ASP A 2 13.79 3.38 17.16
N MET A 3 12.60 3.27 16.57
CA MET A 3 11.80 2.05 16.58
C MET A 3 11.00 1.91 15.28
N TYR A 4 10.59 0.68 14.97
CA TYR A 4 9.72 0.42 13.83
C TYR A 4 8.34 1.06 13.98
N MET A 5 7.74 1.38 12.83
CA MET A 5 6.38 1.88 12.74
C MET A 5 5.66 1.14 11.61
N LYS A 6 4.43 0.70 11.88
CA LYS A 6 3.51 0.25 10.83
C LYS A 6 3.04 1.48 10.05
N LYS A 7 3.28 1.49 8.75
CA LYS A 7 2.92 2.61 7.85
C LYS A 7 1.78 2.17 6.94
N LEU A 8 0.91 3.11 6.61
CA LEU A 8 -0.06 3.00 5.53
C LEU A 8 -0.14 4.35 4.85
N VAL A 9 0.30 4.43 3.60
CA VAL A 9 0.39 5.67 2.83
C VAL A 9 -0.41 5.49 1.55
N VAL A 10 -1.14 6.52 1.14
CA VAL A 10 -2.05 6.44 -0.01
C VAL A 10 -1.90 7.63 -0.92
N ASN A 11 -2.28 7.43 -2.17
CA ASN A 11 -2.47 8.52 -3.12
C ASN A 11 -3.44 9.57 -2.55
N ARG A 12 -3.21 10.85 -2.88
CA ARG A 12 -4.03 11.98 -2.43
C ARG A 12 -5.53 11.78 -2.67
N LEU A 13 -5.93 11.13 -3.77
CA LEU A 13 -7.32 10.86 -4.10
C LEU A 13 -7.98 9.81 -3.19
N ALA A 14 -7.18 9.04 -2.45
CA ALA A 14 -7.64 8.09 -1.44
C ALA A 14 -7.37 8.57 0.00
N ALA A 15 -7.01 9.85 0.20
CA ALA A 15 -6.85 10.40 1.53
C ALA A 15 -8.17 10.28 2.34
N GLY A 16 -8.06 9.75 3.57
CA GLY A 16 -9.22 9.48 4.43
C GLY A 16 -9.92 8.14 4.16
N ALA A 17 -9.47 7.33 3.20
CA ALA A 17 -10.05 6.02 2.91
C ALA A 17 -9.39 4.85 3.69
N ILE A 18 -8.45 5.15 4.59
CA ILE A 18 -7.64 4.16 5.29
C ILE A 18 -7.74 4.27 6.81
N ASP A 19 -7.57 3.13 7.48
CA ASP A 19 -7.52 3.01 8.94
C ASP A 19 -6.59 1.85 9.32
N LEU A 20 -5.58 2.13 10.14
CA LEU A 20 -4.59 1.14 10.60
C LEU A 20 -5.18 0.05 11.52
N SER A 21 -6.36 0.29 12.09
CA SER A 21 -7.10 -0.66 12.93
C SER A 21 -7.86 -1.72 12.10
N LEU A 22 -8.11 -1.43 10.82
CA LEU A 22 -8.78 -2.36 9.91
C LEU A 22 -7.81 -3.40 9.34
N PRO A 23 -8.32 -4.57 8.91
CA PRO A 23 -7.56 -5.53 8.12
C PRO A 23 -6.96 -4.90 6.85
N LEU A 24 -5.84 -5.45 6.37
CA LEU A 24 -5.18 -4.98 5.15
C LEU A 24 -6.12 -5.10 3.95
N ALA A 25 -6.80 -6.24 3.78
CA ALA A 25 -7.77 -6.44 2.72
C ALA A 25 -8.84 -5.33 2.63
N ASP A 26 -9.34 -4.83 3.77
CA ASP A 26 -10.37 -3.80 3.80
C ASP A 26 -9.82 -2.44 3.41
N ASN A 27 -8.62 -2.11 3.87
CA ASN A 27 -7.91 -0.91 3.41
C ASN A 27 -7.68 -0.94 1.90
N LEU A 28 -7.19 -2.06 1.34
CA LEU A 28 -6.94 -2.19 -0.09
C LEU A 28 -8.23 -2.01 -0.92
N ARG A 29 -9.35 -2.58 -0.46
CA ARG A 29 -10.66 -2.37 -1.11
C ARG A 29 -11.15 -0.92 -1.01
N ASN A 30 -10.98 -0.28 0.14
CA ASN A 30 -11.38 1.11 0.34
C ASN A 30 -10.56 2.06 -0.54
N VAL A 31 -9.25 1.85 -0.62
CA VAL A 31 -8.37 2.62 -1.51
C VAL A 31 -8.75 2.41 -2.98
N ALA A 32 -8.95 1.16 -3.41
CA ALA A 32 -9.38 0.86 -4.78
C ALA A 32 -10.70 1.58 -5.14
N ARG A 33 -11.69 1.54 -4.23
CA ARG A 33 -12.97 2.26 -4.37
C ARG A 33 -12.77 3.78 -4.47
N ALA A 34 -11.94 4.37 -3.60
CA ALA A 34 -11.68 5.80 -3.59
C ALA A 34 -10.98 6.26 -4.88
N LEU A 35 -10.10 5.42 -5.45
CA LEU A 35 -9.42 5.69 -6.71
C LEU A 35 -10.26 5.36 -7.95
N GLY A 36 -11.45 4.79 -7.79
CA GLY A 36 -12.29 4.35 -8.92
C GLY A 36 -11.63 3.23 -9.75
N LYS A 37 -10.79 2.40 -9.13
CA LYS A 37 -10.07 1.30 -9.80
C LYS A 37 -10.56 -0.05 -9.29
N PRO A 38 -10.59 -1.09 -10.13
CA PRO A 38 -10.77 -2.45 -9.63
C PRO A 38 -9.54 -2.89 -8.83
N LEU A 39 -9.75 -3.80 -7.87
CA LEU A 39 -8.71 -4.23 -6.93
C LEU A 39 -7.49 -4.84 -7.61
N ASP A 40 -7.69 -5.54 -8.74
CA ASP A 40 -6.64 -6.19 -9.55
C ASP A 40 -5.75 -5.20 -10.34
N LYS A 41 -6.15 -3.91 -10.37
CA LYS A 41 -5.35 -2.81 -10.94
C LYS A 41 -4.70 -1.94 -9.87
N LEU A 42 -4.97 -2.19 -8.60
CA LEU A 42 -4.32 -1.49 -7.50
C LEU A 42 -2.84 -1.90 -7.42
N ARG A 43 -1.95 -0.91 -7.27
CA ARG A 43 -0.50 -1.11 -7.17
C ARG A 43 -0.06 -0.82 -5.74
N MET A 44 0.27 -1.87 -4.99
CA MET A 44 0.80 -1.77 -3.63
C MET A 44 2.32 -1.85 -3.65
N VAL A 45 3.01 -0.96 -2.96
CA VAL A 45 4.47 -1.05 -2.73
C VAL A 45 4.75 -1.37 -1.28
N THR A 46 5.75 -2.20 -1.00
CA THR A 46 6.14 -2.52 0.38
C THR A 46 7.61 -2.93 0.42
N LEU A 47 8.16 -3.19 1.61
CA LEU A 47 9.51 -3.72 1.75
C LEU A 47 9.53 -5.26 1.70
N ASP A 48 10.47 -5.83 0.97
CA ASP A 48 10.76 -7.26 0.96
C ASP A 48 11.55 -7.64 2.22
N LYS A 49 10.82 -7.86 3.32
CA LYS A 49 11.37 -8.29 4.61
C LYS A 49 10.49 -9.42 5.16
N PRO A 50 11.04 -10.42 5.88
CA PRO A 50 10.26 -11.56 6.40
C PRO A 50 9.02 -11.18 7.20
N ARG A 51 9.06 -10.05 7.93
CA ARG A 51 7.93 -9.52 8.71
C ARG A 51 6.74 -9.02 7.87
N LEU A 52 6.93 -8.83 6.56
CA LEU A 52 5.91 -8.35 5.61
C LEU A 52 5.43 -9.43 4.64
N SER A 53 6.00 -10.64 4.69
CA SER A 53 5.64 -11.74 3.78
C SER A 53 4.15 -12.07 3.80
N ALA A 54 3.52 -12.07 4.98
CA ALA A 54 2.07 -12.30 5.12
C ALA A 54 1.23 -11.20 4.43
N ALA A 55 1.66 -9.94 4.51
CA ALA A 55 0.97 -8.83 3.86
C ALA A 55 1.12 -8.88 2.32
N ILE A 56 2.30 -9.27 1.84
CA ILE A 56 2.57 -9.49 0.40
C ILE A 56 1.68 -10.62 -0.13
N GLU A 57 1.60 -11.73 0.60
CA GLU A 57 0.79 -12.89 0.22
C GLU A 57 -0.71 -12.54 0.20
N GLU A 58 -1.22 -11.91 1.26
CA GLU A 58 -2.62 -11.47 1.35
C GLU A 58 -2.99 -10.54 0.18
N ALA A 59 -2.17 -9.52 -0.10
CA ALA A 59 -2.43 -8.59 -1.20
C ALA A 59 -2.38 -9.29 -2.57
N THR A 60 -1.41 -10.19 -2.77
CA THR A 60 -1.29 -10.96 -4.02
C THR A 60 -2.49 -11.90 -4.24
N GLN A 61 -2.97 -12.57 -3.19
CA GLN A 61 -4.16 -13.43 -3.25
C GLN A 61 -5.44 -12.64 -3.57
N LEU A 62 -5.51 -11.36 -3.17
CA LEU A 62 -6.59 -10.44 -3.53
C LEU A 62 -6.48 -9.90 -4.98
N GLY A 63 -5.41 -10.25 -5.70
CA GLY A 63 -5.15 -9.80 -7.07
C GLY A 63 -4.42 -8.45 -7.17
N VAL A 64 -4.05 -7.83 -6.05
CA VAL A 64 -3.31 -6.56 -6.03
C VAL A 64 -1.92 -6.77 -6.62
N LYS A 65 -1.45 -5.80 -7.42
CA LYS A 65 -0.08 -5.83 -7.96
C LYS A 65 0.89 -5.36 -6.87
N VAL A 66 1.70 -6.26 -6.34
CA VAL A 66 2.64 -5.96 -5.26
C VAL A 66 4.04 -5.70 -5.81
N PHE A 67 4.64 -4.60 -5.37
CA PHE A 67 6.03 -4.22 -5.63
C PHE A 67 6.81 -4.29 -4.31
N ALA A 68 7.59 -5.35 -4.12
CA ALA A 68 8.40 -5.53 -2.91
C ALA A 68 9.82 -4.98 -3.16
N LEU A 69 10.19 -3.91 -2.45
CA LEU A 69 11.48 -3.23 -2.57
C LEU A 69 12.45 -3.72 -1.49
N PRO A 70 13.76 -3.82 -1.77
CA PRO A 70 14.73 -4.22 -0.75
C PRO A 70 14.79 -3.20 0.40
N ASP A 71 14.76 -1.90 0.12
CA ASP A 71 14.81 -0.79 1.06
C ASP A 71 14.15 0.48 0.46
N GLY A 72 14.04 1.57 1.24
CA GLY A 72 13.63 2.89 0.73
C GLY A 72 12.14 3.22 0.86
N ASP A 73 11.54 2.94 2.02
CA ASP A 73 10.11 3.20 2.27
C ASP A 73 9.74 4.70 2.23
N VAL A 74 10.67 5.60 2.58
CA VAL A 74 10.47 7.06 2.45
C VAL A 74 10.24 7.45 1.00
N ALA A 75 11.09 6.99 0.08
CA ALA A 75 10.94 7.29 -1.35
C ALA A 75 9.65 6.67 -1.90
N ALA A 76 9.34 5.42 -1.54
CA ALA A 76 8.11 4.75 -1.93
C ALA A 76 6.84 5.48 -1.44
N SER A 77 6.87 5.99 -0.20
CA SER A 77 5.80 6.80 0.38
C SER A 77 5.57 8.08 -0.43
N VAL A 78 6.63 8.80 -0.78
CA VAL A 78 6.55 10.04 -1.57
C VAL A 78 6.02 9.75 -2.97
N LEU A 79 6.51 8.68 -3.61
CA LEU A 79 6.03 8.26 -4.93
C LEU A 79 4.55 7.91 -4.92
N THR A 80 4.03 7.37 -3.82
CA THR A 80 2.59 7.07 -3.66
C THR A 80 1.72 8.33 -3.74
N CYS A 81 2.26 9.47 -3.28
CA CYS A 81 1.57 10.76 -3.26
C CYS A 81 1.75 11.60 -4.54
N TRP A 82 2.57 11.16 -5.50
CA TRP A 82 2.84 11.90 -6.73
C TRP A 82 1.65 11.85 -7.71
N GLN A 83 1.51 12.83 -8.60
CA GLN A 83 0.41 12.85 -9.58
C GLN A 83 0.52 11.68 -10.57
N ASP A 84 1.70 11.54 -11.20
CA ASP A 84 2.06 10.39 -12.01
C ASP A 84 2.75 9.32 -11.16
N ASN A 85 2.03 8.79 -10.17
CA ASN A 85 2.58 7.83 -9.23
C ASN A 85 2.74 6.42 -9.84
N PRO A 86 3.86 5.72 -9.55
CA PRO A 86 3.99 4.30 -9.85
C PRO A 86 3.20 3.41 -8.88
N TYR A 87 2.86 3.89 -7.68
CA TYR A 87 2.22 3.12 -6.61
C TYR A 87 0.99 3.83 -6.06
N ASP A 88 -0.09 3.11 -5.83
CA ASP A 88 -1.36 3.65 -5.32
C ASP A 88 -1.43 3.65 -3.79
N VAL A 89 -0.76 2.68 -3.15
CA VAL A 89 -0.71 2.49 -1.69
C VAL A 89 0.65 1.89 -1.28
N MET A 90 1.15 2.26 -0.09
CA MET A 90 2.26 1.61 0.61
C MET A 90 1.81 1.09 1.97
#